data_AF-A0A413VSM5-F1
#
_entry.id   AF-A0A413VSM5-F1
#
_cell.length_a   1.000
_cell.length_b   1.000
_cell.length_c   1.000
_cell.angle_alpha   90.00
_cell.angle_beta   90.00
_cell.angle_gamma   90.00
#
_symmetry.space_group_name_H-M   'P 1'
#
loop_
_entity.id
_entity.type
_entity.pdbx_description
1 polymer ?
#
loop_
_entity_poly.entity_id
_entity_poly.type
_entity_poly.pdbx_seq_one_letter_code
_entity_poly.pdbx_strand_id
1 'polypeptide(L)'
;MKKILCFTCLLFVCSFASAQLTVNPNGNVAVKSGVTPLSTISVNGNGNTESDVFVESTKRGIMVHRTGVAPNGGWGIGITGDATPEANSFNIGTRGYTVASSPLGGGRAYGVFGRAGNCTSGYNFGVLGALDGSVNGAGIYGTSNAYDWGESVPGRYAGFFRGNVYVTGSIYGQLLTPTVTSQQTLSPLSRVSAADVSVTDKLSLLNSVRYNLEQPTAQNVSKVRNAGDSLAISSLELSVEEAQAYSKAHYGFVAQELKEVYPDLVYENAQGELSINYIEMIPLLVQSIQELAMEVNNLKSDKGLTRAAVSKGGDDDSSSEYRDIIAPELFQNMPNPFTDNTVIKYIIPQDAQKANLLIYNMSGKQIEQFTLSQKGEGSVTLAGSQLEAGMYLYSLIVDGNVIDVKRMILTK
;
A
#
# COMPACT_ATOMS: atom_id res chain seq x y z
N MET A 1 -90.81 -56.77 10.27
CA MET A 1 -90.77 -55.45 9.59
C MET A 1 -90.61 -54.38 10.67
N LYS A 2 -89.43 -53.74 10.78
CA LYS A 2 -89.15 -52.33 10.40
C LYS A 2 -90.07 -51.34 11.17
N LYS A 3 -89.59 -50.35 11.95
CA LYS A 3 -88.46 -49.43 11.73
C LYS A 3 -87.95 -48.85 13.06
N ILE A 4 -86.62 -48.88 13.23
CA ILE A 4 -85.83 -47.98 14.07
C ILE A 4 -85.31 -46.90 13.12
N LEU A 5 -85.48 -45.61 13.44
CA LEU A 5 -84.56 -44.58 12.91
C LEU A 5 -84.56 -43.28 13.76
N CYS A 6 -83.45 -43.15 14.50
CA CYS A 6 -82.59 -41.98 14.71
C CYS A 6 -83.20 -40.61 15.05
N PHE A 7 -83.17 -40.33 16.35
CA PHE A 7 -82.97 -39.00 16.94
C PHE A 7 -81.46 -38.78 17.08
N THR A 8 -80.82 -37.93 16.27
CA THR A 8 -79.42 -37.51 16.52
C THR A 8 -79.07 -36.22 15.78
N CYS A 9 -78.69 -35.21 16.58
CA CYS A 9 -77.74 -34.12 16.30
C CYS A 9 -77.83 -33.37 14.97
N LEU A 10 -78.51 -32.22 15.01
CA LEU A 10 -78.16 -31.05 14.20
C LEU A 10 -76.91 -30.37 14.82
N LEU A 11 -75.78 -31.10 14.89
CA LEU A 11 -74.48 -30.49 15.20
C LEU A 11 -73.90 -30.01 13.86
N PHE A 12 -73.82 -28.70 13.74
CA PHE A 12 -73.03 -27.94 12.78
C PHE A 12 -71.86 -28.76 12.19
N VAL A 13 -72.04 -29.27 10.97
CA VAL A 13 -70.90 -29.63 10.13
C VAL A 13 -70.42 -28.32 9.52
N CYS A 14 -69.68 -27.53 10.31
CA CYS A 14 -68.74 -26.58 9.73
C CYS A 14 -67.66 -27.41 9.06
N SER A 15 -67.85 -27.64 7.76
CA SER A 15 -66.86 -28.20 6.86
C SER A 15 -65.49 -27.61 7.18
N PHE A 16 -64.48 -28.45 7.31
CA PHE A 16 -63.07 -28.07 7.44
C PHE A 16 -62.64 -27.24 6.23
N ALA A 17 -62.95 -25.95 6.24
CA ALA A 17 -62.20 -24.98 5.47
C ALA A 17 -60.79 -25.05 6.04
N SER A 18 -59.85 -25.59 5.28
CA SER A 18 -58.42 -25.48 5.61
C SER A 18 -58.08 -24.00 5.51
N ALA A 19 -58.32 -23.26 6.60
CA ALA A 19 -58.12 -21.83 6.65
C ALA A 19 -56.63 -21.59 6.45
N GLN A 20 -56.25 -21.14 5.26
CA GLN A 20 -54.86 -20.79 4.95
C GLN A 20 -54.38 -19.62 5.83
N LEU A 21 -55.31 -18.90 6.46
CA LEU A 21 -55.09 -17.83 7.43
C LEU A 21 -55.96 -18.09 8.67
N THR A 22 -55.32 -18.17 9.84
CA THR A 22 -55.98 -18.42 11.13
C THR A 22 -55.62 -17.30 12.12
N VAL A 23 -56.63 -16.64 12.69
CA VAL A 23 -56.44 -15.67 13.79
C VAL A 23 -56.63 -16.42 15.11
N ASN A 24 -55.61 -16.43 15.95
CA ASN A 24 -55.61 -17.14 17.23
C ASN A 24 -56.22 -16.27 18.35
N PRO A 25 -56.68 -16.87 19.48
CA PRO A 25 -57.25 -16.11 20.59
C PRO A 25 -56.34 -15.05 21.21
N ASN A 26 -55.02 -15.18 21.04
CA ASN A 26 -54.03 -14.19 21.44
C ASN A 26 -53.93 -13.00 20.48
N GLY A 27 -54.71 -12.97 19.40
CA GLY A 27 -54.69 -11.93 18.37
C GLY A 27 -53.71 -12.17 17.23
N ASN A 28 -52.83 -13.16 17.34
CA ASN A 28 -51.78 -13.41 16.35
C ASN A 28 -52.31 -14.20 15.14
N VAL A 29 -51.73 -13.95 13.98
CA VAL A 29 -52.14 -14.53 12.69
C VAL A 29 -51.16 -15.61 12.24
N ALA A 30 -51.67 -16.82 11.98
CA ALA A 30 -50.94 -17.92 11.39
C ALA A 30 -51.34 -18.09 9.92
N VAL A 31 -50.35 -18.13 9.02
CA VAL A 31 -50.54 -18.45 7.61
C VAL A 31 -49.91 -19.81 7.34
N LYS A 32 -50.71 -20.77 6.86
CA LYS A 32 -50.27 -22.14 6.58
C LYS A 32 -49.55 -22.82 7.77
N SER A 33 -50.08 -22.61 8.98
CA SER A 33 -49.57 -23.17 10.22
C SER A 33 -50.74 -23.53 11.14
N GLY A 34 -50.65 -24.69 11.80
CA GLY A 34 -51.69 -25.18 12.72
C GLY A 34 -51.39 -24.94 14.20
N VAL A 35 -50.23 -24.33 14.51
CA VAL A 35 -49.82 -23.99 15.87
C VAL A 35 -50.17 -22.55 16.21
N THR A 36 -50.34 -22.25 17.50
CA THR A 36 -50.55 -20.87 17.98
C THR A 36 -49.25 -20.08 17.82
N PRO A 37 -49.23 -19.04 16.97
CA PRO A 37 -48.01 -18.33 16.61
C PRO A 37 -47.52 -17.41 17.74
N LEU A 38 -46.20 -17.39 17.92
CA LEU A 38 -45.47 -16.52 18.85
C LEU A 38 -45.31 -15.09 18.31
N SER A 39 -45.12 -14.94 17.00
CA SER A 39 -45.08 -13.64 16.31
C SER A 39 -46.49 -13.15 15.95
N THR A 40 -46.68 -11.83 15.88
CA THR A 40 -47.95 -11.19 15.44
C THR A 40 -48.45 -11.76 14.11
N ILE A 41 -47.55 -12.02 13.16
CA ILE A 41 -47.80 -12.74 11.91
C ILE A 41 -46.74 -13.83 11.72
N SER A 42 -47.14 -15.09 11.61
CA SER A 42 -46.24 -16.23 11.34
C SER A 42 -46.65 -16.98 10.07
N VAL A 43 -45.71 -17.18 9.16
CA VAL A 43 -45.90 -17.95 7.92
C VAL A 43 -45.12 -19.26 8.01
N ASN A 44 -45.84 -20.40 7.89
CA ASN A 44 -45.28 -21.75 7.77
C ASN A 44 -44.39 -22.21 8.96
N GLY A 45 -44.61 -21.64 10.15
CA GLY A 45 -43.87 -21.95 11.38
C GLY A 45 -44.53 -21.41 12.65
N ASN A 46 -43.87 -21.58 13.80
CA ASN A 46 -44.37 -21.17 15.12
C ASN A 46 -44.10 -19.69 15.45
N GLY A 47 -43.23 -19.00 14.72
CA GLY A 47 -42.83 -17.63 15.04
C GLY A 47 -41.68 -17.56 16.06
N ASN A 48 -41.31 -16.32 16.40
CA ASN A 48 -40.34 -15.96 17.43
C ASN A 48 -40.91 -14.83 18.29
N THR A 49 -40.70 -14.88 19.60
CA THR A 49 -41.09 -13.83 20.56
C THR A 49 -40.40 -12.49 20.31
N GLU A 50 -39.27 -12.47 19.59
CA GLU A 50 -38.51 -11.27 19.26
C GLU A 50 -38.91 -10.64 17.91
N SER A 51 -39.96 -11.13 17.24
CA SER A 51 -40.32 -10.66 15.91
C SER A 51 -41.84 -10.54 15.75
N ASP A 52 -42.29 -9.43 15.21
CA ASP A 52 -43.70 -9.26 14.84
C ASP A 52 -44.07 -10.07 13.59
N VAL A 53 -43.16 -10.17 12.63
CA VAL A 53 -43.37 -10.94 11.39
C VAL A 53 -42.31 -12.02 11.28
N PHE A 54 -42.74 -13.27 11.16
CA PHE A 54 -41.87 -14.42 11.00
C PHE A 54 -42.26 -15.24 9.76
N VAL A 55 -41.27 -15.64 8.97
CA VAL A 55 -41.45 -16.44 7.76
C VAL A 55 -40.44 -17.57 7.74
N GLU A 56 -40.94 -18.80 7.80
CA GLU A 56 -40.11 -20.01 7.65
C GLU A 56 -40.30 -20.63 6.27
N SER A 57 -39.22 -20.84 5.53
CA SER A 57 -39.27 -21.31 4.15
C SER A 57 -38.07 -22.18 3.83
N THR A 58 -38.31 -23.29 3.11
CA THR A 58 -37.25 -24.12 2.51
C THR A 58 -36.82 -23.62 1.13
N LYS A 59 -37.42 -22.51 0.65
CA LYS A 59 -37.09 -21.82 -0.60
C LYS A 59 -36.63 -20.40 -0.27
N ARG A 60 -37.13 -19.39 -0.97
CA ARG A 60 -36.96 -17.98 -0.58
C ARG A 60 -37.97 -17.66 0.52
N GLY A 61 -37.53 -17.07 1.62
CA GLY A 61 -38.42 -16.56 2.68
C GLY A 61 -39.27 -15.42 2.15
N ILE A 62 -38.62 -14.33 1.74
CA ILE A 62 -39.26 -13.15 1.15
C ILE A 62 -38.59 -12.83 -0.18
N MET A 63 -39.37 -12.60 -1.23
CA MET A 63 -38.89 -12.09 -2.52
C MET A 63 -39.64 -10.81 -2.84
N VAL A 64 -38.93 -9.69 -2.87
CA VAL A 64 -39.48 -8.40 -3.29
C VAL A 64 -38.94 -8.05 -4.66
N HIS A 65 -39.83 -7.73 -5.59
CA HIS A 65 -39.49 -7.31 -6.94
C HIS A 65 -40.19 -6.00 -7.26
N ARG A 66 -39.41 -4.90 -7.27
CA ARG A 66 -39.90 -3.58 -7.65
C ARG A 66 -39.59 -3.32 -9.13
N THR A 67 -40.59 -2.86 -9.88
CA THR A 67 -40.47 -2.49 -11.30
C THR A 67 -41.08 -1.11 -11.57
N GLY A 68 -40.88 -0.58 -12.78
CA GLY A 68 -41.41 0.71 -13.22
C GLY A 68 -40.50 1.91 -12.91
N VAL A 69 -40.88 3.07 -13.46
CA VAL A 69 -40.14 4.34 -13.28
C VAL A 69 -40.39 4.88 -11.87
N ALA A 70 -39.36 5.43 -11.23
CA ALA A 70 -39.53 6.09 -9.94
C ALA A 70 -40.33 7.39 -10.09
N PRO A 71 -41.26 7.71 -9.18
CA PRO A 71 -42.07 8.92 -9.27
C PRO A 71 -41.20 10.18 -9.22
N ASN A 72 -41.48 11.16 -10.09
CA ASN A 72 -40.89 12.50 -10.13
C ASN A 72 -39.35 12.57 -10.16
N GLY A 73 -38.68 11.59 -10.78
CA GLY A 73 -37.21 11.54 -10.80
C GLY A 73 -36.57 11.17 -9.46
N GLY A 74 -37.35 10.69 -8.50
CA GLY A 74 -36.88 10.20 -7.21
C GLY A 74 -36.32 8.78 -7.26
N TRP A 75 -36.19 8.16 -6.08
CA TRP A 75 -35.61 6.82 -5.94
C TRP A 75 -36.68 5.71 -5.98
N GLY A 76 -36.38 4.64 -6.70
CA GLY A 76 -37.19 3.44 -6.69
C GLY A 76 -36.75 2.46 -5.62
N ILE A 77 -37.42 2.43 -4.47
CA ILE A 77 -37.00 1.62 -3.32
C ILE A 77 -37.79 0.30 -3.25
N GLY A 78 -37.08 -0.83 -3.17
CA GLY A 78 -37.70 -2.15 -3.03
C GLY A 78 -38.07 -2.48 -1.59
N ILE A 79 -37.10 -2.36 -0.68
CA ILE A 79 -37.24 -2.58 0.76
C ILE A 79 -36.46 -1.48 1.48
N THR A 80 -37.02 -0.94 2.55
CA THR A 80 -36.34 -0.02 3.49
C THR A 80 -36.34 -0.67 4.86
N GLY A 81 -35.18 -0.76 5.51
CA GLY A 81 -35.08 -1.00 6.95
C GLY A 81 -34.48 0.23 7.59
N ASP A 82 -35.24 0.84 8.49
CA ASP A 82 -34.89 2.08 9.20
C ASP A 82 -35.04 1.83 10.70
N ALA A 83 -34.13 2.40 11.49
CA ALA A 83 -34.24 2.42 12.94
C ALA A 83 -33.83 3.81 13.43
N THR A 84 -34.70 4.47 14.19
CA THR A 84 -34.42 5.78 14.81
C THR A 84 -33.87 5.55 16.22
N PRO A 85 -32.58 5.87 16.48
CA PRO A 85 -31.96 5.63 17.77
C PRO A 85 -32.43 6.62 18.85
N GLU A 86 -32.59 6.14 20.08
CA GLU A 86 -32.72 6.96 21.29
C GLU A 86 -31.38 7.07 22.04
N ALA A 87 -31.26 8.01 22.98
CA ALA A 87 -30.03 8.19 23.76
C ALA A 87 -29.63 6.88 24.48
N ASN A 88 -28.35 6.52 24.41
CA ASN A 88 -27.78 5.30 24.98
C ASN A 88 -28.34 3.97 24.43
N SER A 89 -28.74 3.94 23.15
CA SER A 89 -29.23 2.72 22.49
C SER A 89 -28.36 2.27 21.31
N PHE A 90 -28.34 0.96 21.05
CA PHE A 90 -27.69 0.36 19.88
C PHE A 90 -28.76 -0.07 18.88
N ASN A 91 -28.62 0.37 17.63
CA ASN A 91 -29.68 0.23 16.64
C ASN A 91 -29.11 -0.30 15.33
N ILE A 92 -29.86 -1.17 14.67
CA ILE A 92 -29.52 -1.74 13.37
C ILE A 92 -30.76 -1.62 12.48
N GLY A 93 -30.66 -0.86 11.39
CA GLY A 93 -31.78 -0.73 10.44
C GLY A 93 -32.02 -2.01 9.63
N THR A 94 -30.94 -2.66 9.17
CA THR A 94 -31.00 -3.97 8.50
C THR A 94 -29.85 -4.86 8.95
N ARG A 95 -30.14 -6.11 9.34
CA ARG A 95 -29.13 -7.10 9.76
C ARG A 95 -29.15 -8.31 8.85
N GLY A 96 -28.06 -8.53 8.12
CA GLY A 96 -27.81 -9.76 7.38
C GLY A 96 -26.78 -10.62 8.09
N TYR A 97 -27.15 -11.83 8.52
CA TYR A 97 -26.21 -12.79 9.09
C TYR A 97 -26.49 -14.19 8.53
N THR A 98 -25.43 -14.90 8.17
CA THR A 98 -25.49 -16.28 7.67
C THR A 98 -24.34 -17.04 8.32
N VAL A 99 -24.64 -17.85 9.34
CA VAL A 99 -23.64 -18.56 10.15
C VAL A 99 -24.12 -19.99 10.41
N ALA A 100 -23.23 -20.96 10.27
CA ALA A 100 -23.43 -22.32 10.75
C ALA A 100 -22.92 -22.43 12.20
N SER A 101 -23.54 -23.29 13.01
CA SER A 101 -23.15 -23.51 14.41
C SER A 101 -21.76 -24.12 14.58
N SER A 102 -21.22 -24.73 13.52
CA SER A 102 -19.87 -25.27 13.46
C SER A 102 -19.29 -25.12 12.04
N PRO A 103 -17.96 -25.14 11.86
CA PRO A 103 -17.35 -25.12 10.54
C PRO A 103 -17.89 -26.24 9.64
N LEU A 104 -18.26 -25.89 8.42
CA LEU A 104 -18.73 -26.83 7.40
C LEU A 104 -17.59 -27.11 6.40
N GLY A 105 -17.48 -28.35 5.93
CA GLY A 105 -16.49 -28.74 4.91
C GLY A 105 -16.80 -28.25 3.48
N GLY A 106 -17.82 -27.40 3.32
CA GLY A 106 -18.22 -26.83 2.04
C GLY A 106 -19.45 -25.92 2.16
N GLY A 107 -19.62 -25.03 1.18
CA GLY A 107 -20.68 -24.02 1.15
C GLY A 107 -20.14 -22.58 1.17
N ARG A 108 -21.00 -21.60 0.88
CA ARG A 108 -20.68 -20.17 0.98
C ARG A 108 -21.76 -19.48 1.78
N ALA A 109 -21.35 -18.61 2.70
CA ALA A 109 -22.25 -17.80 3.51
C ALA A 109 -22.02 -16.32 3.14
N TYR A 110 -23.10 -15.61 2.82
CA TYR A 110 -23.08 -14.17 2.59
C TYR A 110 -24.01 -13.51 3.60
N GLY A 111 -23.50 -12.54 4.37
CA GLY A 111 -24.35 -11.69 5.20
C GLY A 111 -25.12 -10.70 4.33
N VAL A 112 -24.40 -10.00 3.45
CA VAL A 112 -24.96 -9.09 2.43
C VAL A 112 -24.33 -9.44 1.08
N PHE A 113 -25.16 -9.62 0.05
CA PHE A 113 -24.71 -9.86 -1.32
C PHE A 113 -25.28 -8.78 -2.23
N GLY A 114 -24.47 -7.77 -2.56
CA GLY A 114 -24.85 -6.65 -3.42
C GLY A 114 -24.36 -6.83 -4.85
N ARG A 115 -25.25 -6.70 -5.84
CA ARG A 115 -24.91 -6.68 -7.26
C ARG A 115 -25.69 -5.57 -7.96
N ALA A 116 -24.99 -4.67 -8.64
CA ALA A 116 -25.57 -3.60 -9.44
C ALA A 116 -24.94 -3.58 -10.84
N GLY A 117 -25.69 -3.17 -11.86
CA GLY A 117 -25.22 -3.13 -13.24
C GLY A 117 -26.27 -2.62 -14.22
N ASN A 118 -25.82 -2.30 -15.44
CA ASN A 118 -26.64 -1.84 -16.57
C ASN A 118 -27.43 -0.53 -16.33
N CYS A 119 -26.97 0.32 -15.41
CA CYS A 119 -27.41 1.72 -15.29
C CYS A 119 -26.47 2.65 -16.09
N THR A 120 -26.46 3.94 -15.78
CA THR A 120 -25.52 4.92 -16.35
C THR A 120 -24.07 4.50 -16.10
N SER A 121 -23.20 4.64 -17.11
CA SER A 121 -21.77 4.32 -17.00
C SER A 121 -21.13 5.02 -15.80
N GLY A 122 -20.45 4.26 -14.95
CA GLY A 122 -19.87 4.75 -13.69
C GLY A 122 -20.81 4.77 -12.46
N TYR A 123 -22.11 4.55 -12.64
CA TYR A 123 -23.13 4.64 -11.56
C TYR A 123 -23.77 3.29 -11.24
N ASN A 124 -22.93 2.28 -10.95
CA ASN A 124 -23.39 0.94 -10.58
C ASN A 124 -22.67 0.53 -9.28
N PHE A 125 -23.34 0.69 -8.14
CA PHE A 125 -22.78 0.41 -6.82
C PHE A 125 -23.46 -0.81 -6.21
N GLY A 126 -22.72 -1.90 -5.99
CA GLY A 126 -23.27 -3.10 -5.35
C GLY A 126 -23.65 -2.87 -3.89
N VAL A 127 -22.81 -2.12 -3.16
CA VAL A 127 -23.02 -1.69 -1.77
C VAL A 127 -22.51 -0.25 -1.66
N LEU A 128 -23.30 0.63 -1.04
CA LEU A 128 -22.93 2.01 -0.74
C LEU A 128 -23.04 2.23 0.77
N GLY A 129 -21.90 2.52 1.41
CA GLY A 129 -21.84 2.99 2.78
C GLY A 129 -21.59 4.49 2.81
N ALA A 130 -22.41 5.24 3.53
CA ALA A 130 -22.26 6.68 3.65
C ALA A 130 -22.64 7.13 5.07
N LEU A 131 -21.94 8.15 5.56
CA LEU A 131 -22.24 8.77 6.85
C LEU A 131 -23.05 10.04 6.60
N ASP A 132 -24.12 10.23 7.35
CA ASP A 132 -24.87 11.48 7.39
C ASP A 132 -24.46 12.33 8.61
N GLY A 133 -24.71 13.64 8.56
CA GLY A 133 -24.34 14.59 9.63
C GLY A 133 -22.86 14.99 9.63
N SER A 134 -22.30 15.36 10.78
CA SER A 134 -20.93 15.90 10.93
C SER A 134 -20.02 15.10 11.87
N VAL A 135 -20.49 13.98 12.40
CA VAL A 135 -19.77 13.20 13.42
C VAL A 135 -18.81 12.20 12.76
N ASN A 136 -17.74 11.84 13.49
CA ASN A 136 -16.78 10.81 13.10
C ASN A 136 -17.46 9.44 12.92
N GLY A 137 -16.89 8.61 12.05
CA GLY A 137 -17.40 7.29 11.73
C GLY A 137 -16.78 6.72 10.46
N ALA A 138 -17.28 5.57 10.03
CA ALA A 138 -16.92 4.96 8.76
C ALA A 138 -18.16 4.61 7.94
N GLY A 139 -18.16 4.92 6.64
CA GLY A 139 -19.22 4.48 5.73
C GLY A 139 -19.33 2.95 5.68
N ILE A 140 -18.19 2.26 5.70
CA ILE A 140 -18.07 0.80 5.84
C ILE A 140 -17.10 0.49 6.98
N TYR A 141 -17.57 -0.21 8.01
CA TYR A 141 -16.71 -0.75 9.07
C TYR A 141 -16.54 -2.25 8.85
N GLY A 142 -15.30 -2.72 8.69
CA GLY A 142 -14.97 -4.13 8.55
C GLY A 142 -14.10 -4.62 9.69
N THR A 143 -14.36 -5.83 10.20
CA THR A 143 -13.59 -6.43 11.29
C THR A 143 -13.43 -7.93 11.08
N SER A 144 -12.29 -8.49 11.48
CA SER A 144 -12.05 -9.93 11.50
C SER A 144 -12.56 -10.63 12.77
N ASN A 145 -13.11 -9.88 13.73
CA ASN A 145 -13.62 -10.39 15.01
C ASN A 145 -15.16 -10.36 15.04
N ALA A 146 -15.79 -11.51 15.27
CA ALA A 146 -17.25 -11.64 15.31
C ALA A 146 -17.93 -10.90 16.48
N TYR A 147 -17.17 -10.52 17.52
CA TYR A 147 -17.68 -9.83 18.71
C TYR A 147 -17.30 -8.34 18.75
N ASP A 148 -16.74 -7.83 17.66
CA ASP A 148 -16.47 -6.41 17.49
C ASP A 148 -17.67 -5.73 16.84
N TRP A 149 -18.39 -4.95 17.64
CA TRP A 149 -19.60 -4.22 17.25
C TRP A 149 -19.31 -2.77 16.82
N GLY A 150 -18.03 -2.44 16.59
CA GLY A 150 -17.57 -1.09 16.23
C GLY A 150 -16.81 -0.44 17.39
N GLU A 151 -15.58 0.00 17.11
CA GLU A 151 -14.81 0.85 18.02
C GLU A 151 -14.94 2.33 17.63
N SER A 152 -14.54 3.22 18.55
CA SER A 152 -14.52 4.67 18.29
C SER A 152 -13.59 4.99 17.11
N VAL A 153 -14.18 5.38 15.98
CA VAL A 153 -13.43 5.78 14.79
C VAL A 153 -12.93 7.23 14.98
N PRO A 154 -11.62 7.50 14.93
CA PRO A 154 -11.06 8.82 15.29
C PRO A 154 -11.32 9.92 14.25
N GLY A 155 -11.97 9.60 13.13
CA GLY A 155 -12.22 10.53 12.03
C GLY A 155 -13.40 10.07 11.17
N ARG A 156 -13.59 10.71 10.01
CA ARG A 156 -14.64 10.37 9.06
C ARG A 156 -14.04 9.71 7.83
N TYR A 157 -14.35 8.44 7.62
CA TYR A 157 -13.77 7.62 6.56
C TYR A 157 -14.84 6.98 5.68
N ALA A 158 -14.53 6.76 4.40
CA ALA A 158 -15.39 5.94 3.53
C ALA A 158 -15.35 4.46 3.94
N GLY A 159 -14.19 3.97 4.40
CA GLY A 159 -14.00 2.63 4.94
C GLY A 159 -13.00 2.64 6.11
N PHE A 160 -13.29 1.85 7.14
CA PHE A 160 -12.40 1.62 8.28
C PHE A 160 -12.34 0.12 8.56
N PHE A 161 -11.16 -0.47 8.46
CA PHE A 161 -10.97 -1.92 8.58
C PHE A 161 -10.09 -2.23 9.79
N ARG A 162 -10.64 -2.95 10.75
CA ARG A 162 -9.93 -3.45 11.92
C ARG A 162 -9.50 -4.90 11.68
N GLY A 163 -8.23 -5.05 11.31
CA GLY A 163 -7.64 -6.32 10.94
C GLY A 163 -6.93 -6.23 9.59
N ASN A 164 -6.36 -7.37 9.17
CA ASN A 164 -5.62 -7.42 7.92
C ASN A 164 -6.57 -7.33 6.72
N VAL A 165 -6.22 -6.47 5.75
CA VAL A 165 -6.92 -6.35 4.47
C VAL A 165 -6.08 -7.05 3.40
N TYR A 166 -6.62 -8.12 2.82
CA TYR A 166 -5.99 -8.84 1.72
C TYR A 166 -6.61 -8.40 0.39
N VAL A 167 -5.79 -7.94 -0.55
CA VAL A 167 -6.22 -7.43 -1.86
C VAL A 167 -5.46 -8.15 -2.97
N THR A 168 -6.18 -8.76 -3.90
CA THR A 168 -5.58 -9.46 -5.06
C THR A 168 -5.21 -8.53 -6.21
N GLY A 169 -5.73 -7.30 -6.19
CA GLY A 169 -5.46 -6.24 -7.17
C GLY A 169 -4.69 -5.06 -6.57
N SER A 170 -4.77 -3.91 -7.24
CA SER A 170 -4.05 -2.70 -6.83
C SER A 170 -4.82 -1.84 -5.84
N ILE A 171 -4.10 -1.25 -4.89
CA ILE A 171 -4.59 -0.15 -4.05
C ILE A 171 -3.92 1.14 -4.53
N TYR A 172 -4.72 2.12 -4.97
CA TYR A 172 -4.23 3.44 -5.32
C TYR A 172 -4.49 4.41 -4.17
N GLY A 173 -3.43 4.77 -3.43
CA GLY A 173 -3.54 5.67 -2.28
C GLY A 173 -2.19 5.92 -1.61
N GLN A 174 -2.18 6.87 -0.68
CA GLN A 174 -0.99 7.13 0.13
C GLN A 174 -0.95 6.14 1.31
N LEU A 175 0.13 5.37 1.40
CA LEU A 175 0.42 4.52 2.56
C LEU A 175 1.15 5.36 3.59
N LEU A 176 0.49 5.61 4.72
CA LEU A 176 1.06 6.35 5.85
C LEU A 176 1.48 5.37 6.94
N THR A 177 2.76 5.35 7.29
CA THR A 177 3.27 4.61 8.44
C THR A 177 3.19 5.48 9.69
N PRO A 178 2.70 4.95 10.83
CA PRO A 178 2.74 5.67 12.10
C PRO A 178 4.18 6.10 12.42
N THR A 179 4.37 7.38 12.76
CA THR A 179 5.69 7.91 13.09
C THR A 179 5.99 7.69 14.58
N VAL A 180 7.24 7.36 14.89
CA VAL A 180 7.73 7.32 16.28
C VAL A 180 7.68 8.72 16.88
N THR A 181 6.99 8.87 18.01
CA THR A 181 7.02 10.11 18.81
C THR A 181 8.12 10.02 19.86
N SER A 182 8.64 11.18 20.30
CA SER A 182 9.79 11.33 21.22
C SER A 182 9.67 10.63 22.59
N GLN A 183 8.57 9.94 22.85
CA GLN A 183 8.30 9.18 24.08
C GLN A 183 8.72 7.70 24.00
N GLN A 184 9.10 7.19 22.84
CA GLN A 184 9.58 5.80 22.69
C GLN A 184 11.10 5.71 22.90
N THR A 185 11.59 4.59 23.44
CA THR A 185 13.02 4.30 23.56
C THR A 185 13.62 4.15 22.16
N LEU A 186 14.34 5.18 21.71
CA LEU A 186 14.99 5.23 20.40
C LEU A 186 16.38 4.60 20.48
N SER A 187 16.57 3.48 19.79
CA SER A 187 17.90 2.96 19.50
C SER A 187 18.34 3.51 18.14
N PRO A 188 19.47 4.24 18.03
CA PRO A 188 19.98 4.64 16.74
C PRO A 188 20.29 3.37 15.92
N LEU A 189 19.93 3.37 14.62
CA LEU A 189 20.49 2.42 13.67
C LEU A 189 22.01 2.63 13.73
N SER A 190 22.74 1.60 14.13
CA SER A 190 24.05 1.70 14.78
C SER A 190 24.98 2.73 14.13
N ARG A 191 25.48 3.68 14.94
CA ARG A 191 26.70 4.41 14.61
C ARG A 191 27.84 3.46 14.90
N VAL A 192 28.60 3.08 13.88
CA VAL A 192 29.92 2.42 13.92
C VAL A 192 30.54 2.51 15.32
N SER A 193 30.23 1.52 16.17
CA SER A 193 30.84 1.34 17.47
C SER A 193 30.90 -0.15 17.80
N ALA A 194 32.09 -0.69 17.53
CA ALA A 194 32.80 -1.78 18.20
C ALA A 194 32.21 -3.20 18.30
N ALA A 195 30.99 -3.54 17.87
CA ALA A 195 30.57 -4.95 17.82
C ALA A 195 29.50 -5.33 16.78
N ASP A 196 28.84 -4.36 16.14
CA ASP A 196 27.74 -4.63 15.20
C ASP A 196 28.16 -4.38 13.74
N VAL A 197 27.90 -5.38 12.90
CA VAL A 197 28.05 -5.34 11.43
C VAL A 197 27.28 -4.13 10.87
N SER A 198 27.90 -3.36 9.96
CA SER A 198 27.31 -2.14 9.39
C SER A 198 25.99 -2.45 8.67
N VAL A 199 25.07 -1.48 8.61
CA VAL A 199 23.80 -1.65 7.89
C VAL A 199 24.08 -1.91 6.41
N THR A 200 25.12 -1.27 5.88
CA THR A 200 25.64 -1.50 4.53
C THR A 200 26.04 -2.95 4.28
N ASP A 201 26.86 -3.53 5.17
CA ASP A 201 27.32 -4.91 5.02
C ASP A 201 26.15 -5.89 5.07
N LYS A 202 25.21 -5.69 6.00
CA LYS A 202 24.00 -6.51 6.10
C LYS A 202 23.14 -6.43 4.85
N LEU A 203 22.93 -5.24 4.28
CA LEU A 203 22.17 -5.08 3.04
C LEU A 203 22.92 -5.65 1.83
N SER A 204 24.26 -5.65 1.84
CA SER A 204 25.07 -6.23 0.76
C SER A 204 24.96 -7.76 0.67
N LEU A 205 24.57 -8.42 1.77
CA LEU A 205 24.30 -9.86 1.80
C LEU A 205 22.98 -10.24 1.12
N LEU A 206 22.10 -9.27 0.85
CA LEU A 206 20.79 -9.52 0.26
C LEU A 206 20.88 -9.57 -1.25
N ASN A 207 20.31 -10.62 -1.84
CA ASN A 207 20.22 -10.76 -3.29
C ASN A 207 18.90 -10.21 -3.80
N SER A 208 18.96 -9.26 -4.74
CA SER A 208 17.79 -8.85 -5.49
C SER A 208 17.43 -9.92 -6.53
N VAL A 209 16.16 -10.30 -6.58
CA VAL A 209 15.65 -11.31 -7.50
C VAL A 209 14.64 -10.69 -8.46
N ARG A 210 14.65 -11.21 -9.70
CA ARG A 210 13.62 -10.95 -10.70
C ARG A 210 12.70 -12.17 -10.75
N TYR A 211 11.40 -11.98 -10.61
CA TYR A 211 10.41 -13.06 -10.63
C TYR A 211 9.15 -12.64 -11.38
N ASN A 212 8.33 -13.62 -11.76
CA ASN A 212 7.01 -13.38 -12.32
C ASN A 212 5.97 -13.92 -11.34
N LEU A 213 4.80 -13.27 -11.24
CA LEU A 213 3.70 -13.77 -10.43
C LEU A 213 3.08 -15.00 -11.09
N GLU A 214 2.82 -16.05 -10.31
CA GLU A 214 2.08 -17.21 -10.79
C GLU A 214 0.59 -16.88 -10.86
N GLN A 215 -0.01 -17.05 -12.04
CA GLN A 215 -1.46 -16.94 -12.15
C GLN A 215 -2.12 -18.08 -11.36
N PRO A 216 -3.10 -17.79 -10.50
CA PRO A 216 -3.88 -18.85 -9.86
C PRO A 216 -4.62 -19.64 -10.95
N THR A 217 -4.14 -20.85 -11.24
CA THR A 217 -4.74 -21.73 -12.24
C THR A 217 -6.13 -22.18 -11.76
N ALA A 218 -7.09 -22.28 -12.68
CA ALA A 218 -8.46 -22.72 -12.41
C ALA A 218 -8.58 -24.10 -11.72
N GLN A 219 -7.49 -24.88 -11.66
CA GLN A 219 -7.44 -26.17 -10.95
C GLN A 219 -7.43 -26.04 -9.42
N ASN A 220 -6.90 -24.96 -8.83
CA ASN A 220 -6.89 -24.77 -7.37
C ASN A 220 -8.27 -24.41 -6.80
N VAL A 221 -9.20 -23.96 -7.65
CA VAL A 221 -10.60 -23.67 -7.30
C VAL A 221 -11.45 -24.96 -7.22
N SER A 222 -10.93 -26.08 -7.73
CA SER A 222 -11.70 -27.33 -7.89
C SER A 222 -11.76 -28.22 -6.63
N LYS A 223 -11.01 -27.92 -5.57
CA LYS A 223 -11.03 -28.72 -4.32
C LYS A 223 -12.22 -28.44 -3.39
N VAL A 224 -13.06 -27.44 -3.71
CA VAL A 224 -14.31 -27.15 -2.98
C VAL A 224 -15.53 -27.52 -3.85
N ARG A 225 -15.46 -28.65 -4.56
CA ARG A 225 -16.58 -29.20 -5.33
C ARG A 225 -17.26 -30.30 -4.52
N ASN A 226 -18.16 -29.93 -3.61
CA ASN A 226 -19.19 -30.86 -3.16
C ASN A 226 -20.42 -30.70 -4.06
N ALA A 227 -20.91 -31.83 -4.57
CA ALA A 227 -21.95 -31.92 -5.59
C ALA A 227 -23.20 -31.10 -5.23
N GLY A 228 -23.54 -30.10 -6.05
CA GLY A 228 -24.77 -29.29 -5.91
C GLY A 228 -24.61 -27.80 -6.21
N ASP A 229 -23.38 -27.29 -6.25
CA ASP A 229 -23.12 -25.86 -6.50
C ASP A 229 -23.25 -25.51 -8.00
N SER A 230 -24.40 -24.94 -8.39
CA SER A 230 -24.70 -24.51 -9.77
C SER A 230 -24.22 -23.08 -10.07
N LEU A 231 -23.61 -22.38 -9.11
CA LEU A 231 -22.93 -21.11 -9.38
C LEU A 231 -21.57 -21.41 -10.00
N ALA A 232 -21.59 -21.70 -11.30
CA ALA A 232 -20.38 -21.85 -12.09
C ALA A 232 -19.54 -20.58 -11.93
N ILE A 233 -18.37 -20.71 -11.27
CA ILE A 233 -17.28 -19.75 -11.40
C ILE A 233 -16.80 -19.90 -12.84
N SER A 234 -17.50 -19.24 -13.77
CA SER A 234 -16.97 -18.94 -15.09
C SER A 234 -15.61 -18.29 -14.82
N SER A 235 -14.57 -18.81 -15.47
CA SER A 235 -13.17 -18.36 -15.35
C SER A 235 -13.10 -16.88 -14.98
N LEU A 236 -12.50 -16.54 -13.83
CA LEU A 236 -12.29 -15.15 -13.44
C LEU A 236 -11.58 -14.44 -14.59
N GLU A 237 -12.32 -13.59 -15.31
CA GLU A 237 -11.72 -12.72 -16.31
C GLU A 237 -10.90 -11.68 -15.55
N LEU A 238 -9.58 -11.78 -15.67
CA LEU A 238 -8.66 -10.80 -15.10
C LEU A 238 -8.93 -9.44 -15.73
N SER A 239 -8.94 -8.39 -14.92
CA SER A 239 -8.86 -7.02 -15.43
C SER A 239 -7.57 -6.82 -16.23
N VAL A 240 -7.53 -5.75 -17.04
CA VAL A 240 -6.33 -5.42 -17.83
C VAL A 240 -5.13 -5.21 -16.91
N GLU A 241 -5.33 -4.57 -15.77
CA GLU A 241 -4.30 -4.31 -14.77
C GLU A 241 -3.82 -5.59 -14.10
N GLU A 242 -4.73 -6.49 -13.71
CA GLU A 242 -4.37 -7.79 -13.12
C GLU A 242 -3.62 -8.66 -14.14
N ALA A 243 -4.07 -8.71 -15.39
CA ALA A 243 -3.37 -9.44 -16.46
C ALA A 243 -1.96 -8.88 -16.71
N GLN A 244 -1.79 -7.55 -16.64
CA GLN A 244 -0.48 -6.92 -16.72
C GLN A 244 0.40 -7.26 -15.52
N ALA A 245 -0.17 -7.33 -14.31
CA ALA A 245 0.59 -7.73 -13.12
C ALA A 245 1.19 -9.13 -13.30
N TYR A 246 0.48 -10.09 -13.89
CA TYR A 246 1.04 -11.43 -14.13
C TYR A 246 2.03 -11.53 -15.30
N SER A 247 1.97 -10.62 -16.27
CA SER A 247 2.86 -10.65 -17.45
C SER A 247 4.15 -9.86 -17.26
N LYS A 248 4.17 -8.86 -16.37
CA LYS A 248 5.35 -8.05 -16.10
C LYS A 248 6.31 -8.78 -15.16
N ALA A 249 7.60 -8.53 -15.35
CA ALA A 249 8.63 -8.94 -14.41
C ALA A 249 8.56 -8.07 -13.15
N HIS A 250 8.57 -8.73 -11.99
CA HIS A 250 8.66 -8.12 -10.67
C HIS A 250 10.08 -8.25 -10.13
N TYR A 251 10.42 -7.33 -9.25
CA TYR A 251 11.73 -7.26 -8.62
C TYR A 251 11.53 -7.13 -7.11
N GLY A 252 12.29 -7.88 -6.33
CA GLY A 252 12.17 -7.89 -4.88
C GLY A 252 13.28 -8.69 -4.21
N PHE A 253 13.08 -9.03 -2.95
CA PHE A 253 13.96 -9.89 -2.16
C PHE A 253 13.27 -11.23 -1.86
N VAL A 254 14.08 -12.26 -1.60
CA VAL A 254 13.60 -13.54 -1.10
C VAL A 254 13.30 -13.40 0.40
N ALA A 255 12.06 -13.67 0.80
CA ALA A 255 11.62 -13.45 2.18
C ALA A 255 12.39 -14.30 3.20
N GLN A 256 12.78 -15.53 2.84
CA GLN A 256 13.60 -16.41 3.69
C GLN A 256 14.99 -15.84 3.92
N GLU A 257 15.66 -15.35 2.87
CA GLU A 257 16.99 -14.72 3.00
C GLU A 257 16.91 -13.43 3.81
N LEU A 258 15.88 -12.61 3.58
CA LEU A 258 15.67 -11.39 4.35
C LEU A 258 15.38 -11.68 5.82
N LYS A 259 14.65 -12.75 6.14
CA LYS A 259 14.33 -13.14 7.52
C LYS A 259 15.57 -13.46 8.35
N GLU A 260 16.62 -14.02 7.74
CA GLU A 260 17.89 -14.31 8.42
C GLU A 260 18.66 -13.04 8.79
N VAL A 261 18.54 -11.96 8.00
CA VAL A 261 19.29 -10.72 8.19
C VAL A 261 18.48 -9.65 8.95
N TYR A 262 17.20 -9.51 8.60
CA TYR A 262 16.22 -8.55 9.15
C TYR A 262 14.88 -9.24 9.42
N PRO A 263 14.76 -10.03 10.50
CA PRO A 263 13.55 -10.79 10.80
C PRO A 263 12.31 -9.90 11.01
N ASP A 264 12.49 -8.69 11.56
CA ASP A 264 11.39 -7.75 11.85
C ASP A 264 10.69 -7.21 10.61
N LEU A 265 11.34 -7.29 9.44
CA LEU A 265 10.76 -6.87 8.16
C LEU A 265 9.92 -7.97 7.51
N VAL A 266 9.93 -9.19 8.05
CA VAL A 266 9.28 -10.36 7.47
C VAL A 266 8.15 -10.84 8.37
N TYR A 267 6.94 -10.89 7.82
CA TYR A 267 5.73 -11.32 8.50
C TYR A 267 5.29 -12.69 7.99
N GLU A 268 4.82 -13.54 8.89
CA GLU A 268 4.32 -14.88 8.57
C GLU A 268 2.81 -14.95 8.87
N ASN A 269 2.01 -15.40 7.91
CA ASN A 269 0.57 -15.57 8.11
C ASN A 269 0.23 -16.94 8.75
N ALA A 270 -1.04 -17.16 9.09
CA ALA A 270 -1.50 -18.41 9.72
C ALA A 270 -1.31 -19.66 8.84
N GLN A 271 -1.06 -19.48 7.55
CA GLN A 271 -0.80 -20.52 6.55
C GLN A 271 0.71 -20.75 6.34
N GLY A 272 1.58 -20.00 7.01
CA GLY A 272 3.05 -20.11 6.89
C GLY A 272 3.64 -19.35 5.70
N GLU A 273 2.86 -18.53 5.00
CA GLU A 273 3.36 -17.70 3.89
C GLU A 273 4.04 -16.44 4.43
N LEU A 274 5.18 -16.09 3.84
CA LEU A 274 6.00 -14.95 4.25
C LEU A 274 5.72 -13.72 3.38
N SER A 275 5.66 -12.54 4.01
CA SER A 275 5.55 -11.25 3.33
C SER A 275 6.58 -10.25 3.87
N ILE A 276 7.00 -9.30 3.03
CA ILE A 276 8.08 -8.35 3.32
C ILE A 276 7.51 -6.93 3.44
N ASN A 277 7.88 -6.21 4.49
CA ASN A 277 7.60 -4.79 4.63
C ASN A 277 8.69 -3.93 3.98
N TYR A 278 8.56 -3.68 2.68
CA TYR A 278 9.50 -2.83 1.92
C TYR A 278 9.50 -1.37 2.36
N ILE A 279 8.44 -0.87 3.02
CA ILE A 279 8.38 0.54 3.44
C ILE A 279 9.40 0.79 4.56
N GLU A 280 9.54 -0.15 5.48
CA GLU A 280 10.51 -0.08 6.58
C GLU A 280 11.95 -0.36 6.15
N MET A 281 12.17 -0.79 4.90
CA MET A 281 13.52 -0.84 4.31
C MET A 281 14.03 0.54 3.91
N ILE A 282 13.16 1.52 3.66
CA ILE A 282 13.56 2.85 3.19
C ILE A 282 14.52 3.53 4.20
N PRO A 283 14.24 3.57 5.51
CA PRO A 283 15.18 4.09 6.49
C PRO A 283 16.53 3.35 6.53
N LEU A 284 16.54 2.02 6.34
CA LEU A 284 17.77 1.23 6.30
C LEU A 284 18.63 1.59 5.08
N LEU A 285 18.00 1.79 3.92
CA LEU A 285 18.67 2.25 2.70
C LEU A 285 19.25 3.66 2.86
N VAL A 286 18.54 4.56 3.54
CA VAL A 286 19.06 5.90 3.85
C VAL A 286 20.28 5.80 4.76
N GLN A 287 20.24 4.93 5.78
CA GLN A 287 21.36 4.69 6.68
C GLN A 287 22.60 4.14 5.95
N SER A 288 22.43 3.15 5.05
CA SER A 288 23.57 2.63 4.28
C SER A 288 24.16 3.70 3.36
N ILE A 289 23.36 4.54 2.71
CA ILE A 289 23.86 5.66 1.91
C ILE A 289 24.71 6.62 2.76
N GLN A 290 24.32 6.88 4.01
CA GLN A 290 25.10 7.71 4.93
C GLN A 290 26.42 7.05 5.33
N GLU A 291 26.42 5.74 5.60
CA GLU A 291 27.62 4.96 5.88
C GLU A 291 28.59 4.96 4.69
N LEU A 292 28.10 4.65 3.48
CA LEU A 292 28.90 4.71 2.25
C LEU A 292 29.48 6.12 2.04
N ALA A 293 28.70 7.18 2.27
CA ALA A 293 29.18 8.54 2.12
C ALA A 293 30.32 8.87 3.10
N MET A 294 30.23 8.38 4.35
CA MET A 294 31.31 8.52 5.33
C MET A 294 32.55 7.73 4.92
N GLU A 295 32.39 6.49 4.46
CA GLU A 295 33.52 5.67 4.00
C GLU A 295 34.23 6.32 2.81
N VAL A 296 33.48 6.83 1.83
CA VAL A 296 34.03 7.58 0.69
C VAL A 296 34.80 8.82 1.17
N ASN A 297 34.30 9.54 2.17
CA ASN A 297 34.99 10.70 2.74
C ASN A 297 36.27 10.31 3.50
N ASN A 298 36.23 9.20 4.24
CA ASN A 298 37.38 8.66 4.95
C ASN A 298 38.46 8.20 3.95
N LEU A 299 38.09 7.44 2.92
CA LEU A 299 39.02 7.01 1.86
C LEU A 299 39.65 8.18 1.10
N LYS A 300 38.89 9.25 0.87
CA LYS A 300 39.44 10.51 0.29
C LYS A 300 40.43 11.19 1.24
N SER A 301 40.15 11.16 2.54
CA SER A 301 40.99 11.78 3.58
C SER A 301 42.26 10.96 3.85
N ASP A 302 42.19 9.64 3.86
CA ASP A 302 43.33 8.73 4.03
C ASP A 302 44.31 8.84 2.86
N LYS A 303 43.82 8.99 1.62
CA LYS A 303 44.70 9.36 0.49
C LYS A 303 45.44 10.68 0.71
N GLY A 304 44.89 11.59 1.53
CA GLY A 304 45.56 12.81 2.00
C GLY A 304 46.57 12.58 3.13
N LEU A 305 46.29 11.66 4.07
CA LEU A 305 47.16 11.32 5.20
C LEU A 305 48.34 10.40 4.83
N THR A 306 48.17 9.44 3.92
CA THR A 306 49.28 8.61 3.43
C THR A 306 50.32 9.46 2.68
N ARG A 307 49.90 10.56 2.04
CA ARG A 307 50.79 11.58 1.48
C ARG A 307 51.53 12.41 2.56
N ALA A 308 50.92 12.60 3.72
CA ALA A 308 51.51 13.34 4.84
C ALA A 308 52.41 12.48 5.77
N ALA A 309 52.21 11.15 5.80
CA ALA A 309 53.00 10.25 6.64
C ALA A 309 54.31 9.77 5.97
N VAL A 310 54.38 9.72 4.63
CA VAL A 310 55.61 9.40 3.90
C VAL A 310 56.64 10.54 3.95
N SER A 311 56.24 11.76 4.36
CA SER A 311 57.13 12.93 4.43
C SER A 311 57.84 13.14 5.78
N LYS A 312 57.73 12.20 6.73
CA LYS A 312 58.42 12.32 8.03
C LYS A 312 58.97 10.97 8.53
N GLY A 313 60.14 10.57 8.05
CA GLY A 313 60.91 9.52 8.70
C GLY A 313 62.17 9.06 7.96
N GLY A 314 63.31 9.70 8.26
CA GLY A 314 64.64 9.07 8.27
C GLY A 314 65.53 9.30 7.04
N ASP A 315 66.57 10.12 7.23
CA ASP A 315 67.77 10.20 6.40
C ASP A 315 68.44 8.81 6.27
N ASP A 316 68.70 8.34 5.05
CA ASP A 316 70.03 7.85 4.66
C ASP A 316 70.17 7.75 3.12
N ASP A 317 71.40 7.99 2.71
CA ASP A 317 71.98 8.12 1.38
C ASP A 317 71.67 6.96 0.42
N SER A 318 71.01 7.23 -0.72
CA SER A 318 71.35 6.64 -2.03
C SER A 318 70.37 7.03 -3.15
N SER A 319 70.97 7.43 -4.27
CA SER A 319 70.39 7.85 -5.55
C SER A 319 69.21 7.02 -6.07
N SER A 320 68.03 7.64 -6.18
CA SER A 320 67.13 7.50 -7.33
C SER A 320 66.14 8.67 -7.36
N GLU A 321 66.11 9.42 -8.47
CA GLU A 321 65.16 10.51 -8.69
C GLU A 321 63.72 9.96 -8.76
N TYR A 322 63.05 9.82 -7.63
CA TYR A 322 61.60 9.66 -7.59
C TYR A 322 60.97 11.04 -7.84
N ARG A 323 60.58 11.30 -9.09
CA ARG A 323 59.74 12.45 -9.43
C ARG A 323 58.40 12.25 -8.73
N ASP A 324 58.08 13.12 -7.77
CA ASP A 324 56.73 13.23 -7.20
C ASP A 324 55.72 13.30 -8.35
N ILE A 325 54.95 12.22 -8.56
CA ILE A 325 53.88 12.21 -9.57
C ILE A 325 52.72 12.98 -8.97
N ILE A 326 52.79 14.30 -9.12
CA ILE A 326 51.69 15.22 -8.84
C ILE A 326 50.59 14.91 -9.86
N ALA A 327 49.49 14.31 -9.44
CA ALA A 327 48.33 14.04 -10.31
C ALA A 327 47.61 15.35 -10.67
N PRO A 328 47.06 15.49 -11.89
CA PRO A 328 46.34 16.68 -12.28
C PRO A 328 45.03 16.79 -11.50
N GLU A 329 44.70 17.99 -11.01
CA GLU A 329 43.47 18.23 -10.25
C GLU A 329 42.91 19.63 -10.56
N LEU A 330 41.58 19.73 -10.59
CA LEU A 330 40.85 20.99 -10.74
C LEU A 330 40.06 21.26 -9.46
N PHE A 331 40.08 22.49 -8.96
CA PHE A 331 39.37 22.89 -7.75
C PHE A 331 38.14 23.73 -8.08
N GLN A 332 37.20 23.78 -7.15
CA GLN A 332 36.03 24.64 -7.27
C GLN A 332 36.45 26.12 -7.21
N ASN A 333 35.89 26.93 -8.09
CA ASN A 333 36.13 28.37 -8.14
C ASN A 333 35.67 29.04 -6.84
N MET A 334 36.43 30.02 -6.35
CA MET A 334 36.11 30.75 -5.13
C MET A 334 36.20 32.27 -5.37
N PRO A 335 35.14 33.05 -5.07
CA PRO A 335 33.81 32.60 -4.59
C PRO A 335 32.95 31.94 -5.68
N ASN A 336 31.95 31.13 -5.28
CA ASN A 336 30.91 30.62 -6.17
C ASN A 336 29.57 30.56 -5.40
N PRO A 337 28.56 31.40 -5.71
CA PRO A 337 28.52 32.38 -6.81
C PRO A 337 29.53 33.54 -6.66
N PHE A 338 29.90 34.18 -7.76
CA PHE A 338 30.75 35.39 -7.79
C PHE A 338 30.08 36.54 -8.55
N THR A 339 30.52 37.78 -8.29
CA THR A 339 30.04 39.00 -8.96
C THR A 339 31.14 39.68 -9.77
N ASP A 340 32.28 39.97 -9.14
CA ASP A 340 33.37 40.72 -9.78
C ASP A 340 34.44 39.81 -10.36
N ASN A 341 35.07 38.98 -9.53
CA ASN A 341 36.12 38.05 -9.92
C ASN A 341 35.97 36.72 -9.17
N THR A 342 36.43 35.64 -9.79
CA THR A 342 36.60 34.34 -9.12
C THR A 342 37.98 33.77 -9.42
N VAL A 343 38.51 33.00 -8.47
CA VAL A 343 39.78 32.29 -8.64
C VAL A 343 39.51 30.80 -8.81
N ILE A 344 40.05 30.20 -9.89
CA ILE A 344 40.02 28.76 -10.15
C ILE A 344 41.42 28.22 -9.89
N LYS A 345 41.57 27.38 -8.87
CA LYS A 345 42.84 26.69 -8.59
C LYS A 345 42.93 25.39 -9.38
N TYR A 346 44.15 24.99 -9.72
CA TYR A 346 44.44 23.75 -10.43
C TYR A 346 45.83 23.23 -10.03
N ILE A 347 46.07 21.95 -10.31
CA ILE A 347 47.36 21.30 -10.19
C ILE A 347 47.72 20.66 -11.53
N ILE A 348 48.93 20.92 -12.03
CA ILE A 348 49.44 20.32 -13.28
C ILE A 348 50.69 19.46 -12.98
N PRO A 349 50.74 18.20 -13.44
CA PRO A 349 51.91 17.33 -13.32
C PRO A 349 53.16 17.93 -13.96
N GLN A 350 54.34 17.63 -13.41
CA GLN A 350 55.63 18.15 -13.91
C GLN A 350 56.00 17.59 -15.30
N ASP A 351 55.50 16.41 -15.64
CA ASP A 351 55.72 15.71 -16.91
C ASP A 351 54.71 16.11 -18.01
N ALA A 352 53.64 16.82 -17.64
CA ALA A 352 52.62 17.25 -18.59
C ALA A 352 53.19 18.20 -19.66
N GLN A 353 52.92 17.93 -20.94
CA GLN A 353 53.44 18.75 -22.04
C GLN A 353 52.54 19.95 -22.32
N LYS A 354 51.23 19.77 -22.26
CA LYS A 354 50.23 20.82 -22.52
C LYS A 354 49.11 20.76 -21.49
N ALA A 355 48.69 21.92 -21.01
CA ALA A 355 47.54 22.05 -20.12
C ALA A 355 46.71 23.29 -20.49
N ASN A 356 45.40 23.13 -20.53
CA ASN A 356 44.45 24.21 -20.84
C ASN A 356 43.28 24.19 -19.86
N LEU A 357 42.80 25.38 -19.49
CA LEU A 357 41.51 25.57 -18.85
C LEU A 357 40.54 26.14 -19.87
N LEU A 358 39.45 25.43 -20.15
CA LEU A 358 38.43 25.86 -21.11
C LEU A 358 37.15 26.21 -20.38
N ILE A 359 36.52 27.33 -20.77
CA ILE A 359 35.24 27.79 -20.21
C ILE A 359 34.16 27.67 -21.28
N TYR A 360 33.01 27.12 -20.91
CA TYR A 360 31.86 26.89 -21.77
C TYR A 360 30.60 27.50 -21.18
N ASN A 361 29.71 27.98 -22.04
CA ASN A 361 28.34 28.29 -21.64
C ASN A 361 27.46 27.02 -21.64
N MET A 362 26.21 27.16 -21.17
CA MET A 362 25.26 26.03 -21.11
C MET A 362 24.84 25.46 -22.49
N SER A 363 25.09 26.17 -23.59
CA SER A 363 24.90 25.66 -24.95
C SER A 363 26.10 24.85 -25.46
N GLY A 364 27.14 24.67 -24.66
CA GLY A 364 28.37 23.96 -25.04
C GLY A 364 29.33 24.79 -25.90
N LYS A 365 29.08 26.09 -26.08
CA LYS A 365 29.99 26.98 -26.82
C LYS A 365 31.17 27.36 -25.92
N GLN A 366 32.39 27.16 -26.42
CA GLN A 366 33.60 27.62 -25.75
C GLN A 366 33.62 29.16 -25.75
N ILE A 367 33.71 29.74 -24.56
CA ILE A 367 33.72 31.18 -24.31
C ILE A 367 35.15 31.69 -24.13
N GLU A 368 35.99 30.93 -23.42
CA GLU A 368 37.35 31.35 -23.11
C GLU A 368 38.29 30.15 -22.93
N GLN A 369 39.59 30.39 -23.12
CA GLN A 369 40.64 29.40 -22.96
C GLN A 369 41.88 30.03 -22.32
N PHE A 370 42.39 29.39 -21.27
CA PHE A 370 43.66 29.73 -20.65
C PHE A 370 44.68 28.62 -20.89
N THR A 371 45.81 28.96 -21.52
CA THR A 371 46.96 28.06 -21.63
C THR A 371 47.73 28.09 -20.32
N LEU A 372 47.82 26.95 -19.64
CA LEU A 372 48.42 26.85 -18.30
C LEU A 372 49.88 26.37 -18.41
N SER A 373 50.82 27.29 -18.16
CA SER A 373 52.27 27.01 -18.22
C SER A 373 52.87 26.62 -16.87
N GLN A 374 52.26 27.07 -15.77
CA GLN A 374 52.73 26.81 -14.41
C GLN A 374 52.47 25.34 -14.03
N LYS A 375 53.56 24.61 -13.74
CA LYS A 375 53.51 23.24 -13.22
C LYS A 375 53.37 23.24 -11.70
N GLY A 376 52.78 22.20 -11.14
CA GLY A 376 52.37 22.16 -9.73
C GLY A 376 51.08 22.95 -9.50
N GLU A 377 50.91 23.50 -8.30
CA GLU A 377 49.76 24.34 -7.97
C GLU A 377 49.79 25.65 -8.75
N GLY A 378 48.67 26.01 -9.35
CA GLY A 378 48.47 27.27 -10.03
C GLY A 378 47.02 27.76 -9.88
N SER A 379 46.77 28.97 -10.36
CA SER A 379 45.44 29.55 -10.35
C SER A 379 45.18 30.46 -11.54
N VAL A 380 43.95 30.45 -12.04
CA VAL A 380 43.45 31.44 -13.00
C VAL A 380 42.47 32.36 -12.27
N THR A 381 42.62 33.67 -12.46
CA THR A 381 41.61 34.64 -12.04
C THR A 381 40.74 34.98 -13.24
N LEU A 382 39.44 34.83 -13.08
CA LEU A 382 38.43 35.14 -14.10
C LEU A 382 37.65 36.38 -13.68
N ALA A 383 37.58 37.37 -14.57
CA ALA A 383 36.82 38.59 -14.36
C ALA A 383 35.39 38.41 -14.88
N GLY A 384 34.41 38.60 -13.99
CA GLY A 384 32.99 38.55 -14.32
C GLY A 384 32.57 39.60 -15.34
N SER A 385 33.32 40.70 -15.49
CA SER A 385 33.08 41.74 -16.50
C SER A 385 33.19 41.24 -17.94
N GLN A 386 33.82 40.09 -18.16
CA GLN A 386 34.01 39.47 -19.48
C GLN A 386 32.89 38.48 -19.84
N LEU A 387 31.96 38.21 -18.92
CA LEU A 387 30.91 37.20 -19.04
C LEU A 387 29.54 37.80 -18.71
N GLU A 388 28.47 37.20 -19.26
CA GLU A 388 27.10 37.56 -18.89
C GLU A 388 26.70 36.83 -17.60
N ALA A 389 25.79 37.40 -16.80
CA ALA A 389 25.31 36.69 -15.62
C ALA A 389 24.63 35.37 -16.03
N GLY A 390 25.03 34.27 -15.41
CA GLY A 390 24.61 32.94 -15.83
C GLY A 390 25.46 31.80 -15.28
N MET A 391 25.11 30.59 -15.68
CA MET A 391 25.86 29.38 -15.34
C MET A 391 26.87 29.05 -16.43
N TYR A 392 28.07 28.67 -16.01
CA TYR A 392 29.16 28.27 -16.88
C TYR A 392 29.79 26.97 -16.39
N LEU A 393 30.37 26.22 -17.32
CA LEU A 393 31.21 25.06 -17.05
C LEU A 393 32.66 25.40 -17.37
N TYR A 394 33.59 24.88 -16.59
CA TYR A 394 35.02 24.95 -16.91
C TYR A 394 35.68 23.60 -16.75
N SER A 395 36.60 23.28 -17.66
CA SER A 395 37.26 21.98 -17.72
C SER A 395 38.76 22.13 -17.79
N LEU A 396 39.47 21.31 -17.02
CA LEU A 396 40.92 21.18 -17.10
C LEU A 396 41.27 20.08 -18.09
N ILE A 397 42.06 20.40 -19.10
CA ILE A 397 42.57 19.45 -20.09
C ILE A 397 44.08 19.38 -19.98
N VAL A 398 44.63 18.19 -19.75
CA VAL A 398 46.07 17.93 -19.69
C VAL A 398 46.43 16.87 -20.71
N ASP A 399 47.38 17.17 -21.59
CA ASP A 399 47.86 16.31 -22.69
C ASP A 399 46.74 15.74 -23.57
N GLY A 400 45.70 16.54 -23.79
CA GLY A 400 44.54 16.17 -24.61
C GLY A 400 43.43 15.43 -23.86
N ASN A 401 43.66 15.05 -22.60
CA ASN A 401 42.66 14.36 -21.78
C ASN A 401 41.92 15.35 -20.87
N VAL A 402 40.59 15.22 -20.80
CA VAL A 402 39.77 15.96 -19.84
C VAL A 402 39.96 15.36 -18.45
N ILE A 403 40.48 16.14 -17.53
CA ILE A 403 40.77 15.71 -16.15
C ILE A 403 39.53 15.82 -15.28
N ASP A 404 38.86 16.97 -15.33
CA ASP A 404 37.66 17.24 -14.55
C ASP A 404 36.88 18.42 -15.18
N VAL A 405 35.58 18.49 -14.87
CA VAL A 405 34.66 19.56 -15.31
C VAL A 405 33.87 20.04 -14.11
N LYS A 406 33.88 21.35 -13.87
CA LYS A 406 33.16 21.98 -12.76
C LYS A 406 32.26 23.12 -13.23
N ARG A 407 31.32 23.49 -12.36
CA ARG A 407 30.32 24.53 -12.62
C ARG A 407 30.59 25.77 -11.78
N MET A 408 30.49 26.94 -12.41
CA MET A 408 30.51 28.25 -11.75
C MET A 408 29.25 29.07 -12.07
N ILE A 409 28.87 29.95 -11.15
CA ILE A 409 27.69 30.81 -11.26
C ILE A 409 28.15 32.26 -11.12
N LEU A 410 27.92 33.07 -12.16
CA LEU A 410 28.13 34.53 -12.13
C LEU A 410 26.80 35.21 -11.87
N THR A 411 26.73 35.95 -10.77
CA THR A 411 25.58 36.81 -10.40
C THR A 411 25.97 38.27 -10.65
N LYS A 412 25.05 39.08 -11.17
CA LYS A 412 25.31 40.52 -11.37
C LYS A 412 25.12 41.32 -10.09
#